data_AF-A0A7K8NBY1-F1
#
_entry.id   AF-A0A7K8NBY1-F1
#
_cell.length_a   1.000
_cell.length_b   1.000
_cell.length_c   1.000
_cell.angle_alpha   90.00
_cell.angle_beta   90.00
_cell.angle_gamma   90.00
#
_symmetry.space_group_name_H-M   'P 1'
#
loop_
_entity.id
_entity.type
_entity.pdbx_description
1 polymer ?
#
loop_
_entity_poly.entity_id
_entity_poly.type
_entity_poly.pdbx_seq_one_letter_code
_entity_poly.pdbx_strand_id
1 'polypeptide(L)'
;VAAVMSWVQVAISQSSEDIFDEDADEIYIAQKEWNSTMKKRSKEGYRDGIEAGKELALQEGFNQGYRQGAELMVTCGQFRGTLNALLSWCHLNGHDSSLSKINHLLDVVGKHEEDVLKYLNSIQEQPHLGDILDFVQDMDLSDTAPAGTDCDATKAGKYEHTGSCGKTCCRNKGKDDSLQSECSKAKFGTNPERPTLAWVKEQTMWLVEQLGLSLDMLHHVQQL
;
A
#
# COMPACT_ATOMS: atom_id res chain seq x y z
N VAL A 1 0.97 -11.05 -96.65
CA VAL A 1 0.46 -10.21 -95.53
C VAL A 1 -0.24 -11.18 -94.58
N ALA A 2 0.19 -11.43 -93.34
CA ALA A 2 0.49 -10.47 -92.29
C ALA A 2 1.72 -10.88 -91.46
N ALA A 3 2.59 -9.91 -91.15
CA ALA A 3 3.63 -10.06 -90.16
C ALA A 3 3.00 -9.88 -88.78
N VAL A 4 2.97 -10.95 -87.98
CA VAL A 4 2.62 -10.86 -86.56
C VAL A 4 3.75 -10.08 -85.88
N MET A 5 3.43 -8.91 -85.35
CA MET A 5 4.41 -7.96 -84.81
C MET A 5 5.08 -8.53 -83.56
N SER A 6 6.42 -8.53 -83.57
CA SER A 6 7.31 -9.02 -82.49
C SER A 6 6.97 -8.51 -81.09
N TRP A 7 6.36 -7.32 -80.98
CA TRP A 7 5.95 -6.75 -79.69
C TRP A 7 4.82 -7.54 -79.01
N VAL A 8 4.00 -8.24 -79.80
CA VAL A 8 2.94 -9.12 -79.27
C VAL A 8 3.57 -10.33 -78.56
N GLN A 9 4.75 -10.78 -78.99
CA GLN A 9 5.45 -11.92 -78.41
C GLN A 9 6.22 -11.55 -77.12
N VAL A 10 6.62 -10.28 -77.00
CA VAL A 10 7.18 -9.72 -75.77
C VAL A 10 6.10 -9.55 -74.70
N ALA A 11 4.88 -9.15 -75.09
CA ALA A 11 3.75 -9.00 -74.16
C ALA A 11 3.26 -10.35 -73.58
N ILE A 12 3.40 -11.45 -74.32
CA ILE A 12 2.94 -12.78 -73.89
C ILE A 12 3.98 -13.47 -72.97
N SER A 13 5.25 -13.09 -73.04
CA SER A 13 6.33 -13.70 -72.23
C SER A 13 6.52 -13.06 -70.85
N GLN A 14 5.76 -12.01 -70.52
CA GLN A 14 5.78 -11.36 -69.20
C GLN A 14 4.55 -11.72 -68.35
N SER A 15 3.98 -12.91 -68.54
CA SER A 15 2.98 -13.43 -67.61
C SER A 15 3.66 -13.92 -66.33
N SER A 16 3.31 -13.28 -65.22
CA SER A 16 3.42 -13.75 -63.83
C SER A 16 4.72 -13.54 -63.06
N GLU A 17 5.32 -12.35 -63.11
CA GLU A 17 6.05 -11.84 -61.95
C GLU A 17 5.22 -10.67 -61.40
N ASP A 18 4.60 -10.87 -60.24
CA ASP A 18 3.84 -9.83 -59.55
C ASP A 18 4.85 -8.82 -58.99
N ILE A 19 5.03 -7.70 -59.69
CA ILE A 19 6.07 -6.70 -59.38
C ILE A 19 5.68 -5.86 -58.13
N PHE A 20 4.43 -5.96 -57.68
CA PHE A 20 3.93 -5.30 -56.48
C PHE A 20 3.22 -6.32 -55.59
N ASP A 21 3.97 -6.88 -54.63
CA ASP A 21 3.37 -7.65 -53.54
C ASP A 21 2.63 -6.67 -52.60
N GLU A 22 1.41 -6.30 -52.99
CA GLU A 22 0.52 -5.37 -52.28
C GLU A 22 0.24 -5.85 -50.84
N ASP A 23 0.28 -7.17 -50.62
CA ASP A 23 0.06 -7.82 -49.32
C ASP A 23 1.34 -7.84 -48.45
N ALA A 24 2.55 -7.87 -49.03
CA ALA A 24 3.80 -7.79 -48.26
C ALA A 24 3.93 -6.47 -47.49
N ASP A 25 3.46 -5.37 -48.08
CA ASP A 25 3.45 -4.07 -47.42
C ASP A 25 2.44 -4.05 -46.25
N GLU A 26 1.27 -4.67 -46.40
CA GLU A 26 0.26 -4.77 -45.33
C GLU A 26 0.74 -5.68 -44.17
N ILE A 27 1.32 -6.85 -44.47
CA ILE A 27 1.88 -7.77 -43.47
C ILE A 27 3.04 -7.11 -42.71
N TYR A 28 3.90 -6.36 -43.40
CA TYR A 28 5.01 -5.63 -42.78
C TYR A 28 4.51 -4.50 -41.87
N ILE A 29 3.49 -3.75 -42.30
CA ILE A 29 2.83 -2.72 -41.48
C ILE A 29 2.21 -3.35 -40.23
N ALA A 30 1.46 -4.44 -40.38
CA ALA A 30 0.84 -5.15 -39.26
C ALA A 30 1.90 -5.65 -38.24
N GLN A 31 3.00 -6.22 -38.72
CA GLN A 31 4.10 -6.69 -37.86
C GLN A 31 4.79 -5.52 -37.12
N LYS A 32 4.97 -4.38 -37.78
CA LYS A 32 5.53 -3.17 -37.17
C LYS A 32 4.61 -2.59 -36.09
N GLU A 33 3.31 -2.53 -36.36
CA GLU A 33 2.30 -2.08 -35.40
C GLU A 33 2.20 -3.02 -34.19
N TRP A 34 2.23 -4.33 -34.43
CA TRP A 34 2.28 -5.33 -33.38
C TRP A 34 3.49 -5.14 -32.47
N ASN A 35 4.69 -5.03 -33.05
CA ASN A 35 5.94 -4.84 -32.31
C ASN A 35 5.95 -3.52 -31.53
N SER A 36 5.47 -2.43 -32.13
CA SER A 36 5.34 -1.13 -31.47
C SER A 36 4.39 -1.21 -30.27
N THR A 37 3.22 -1.83 -30.48
CA THR A 37 2.20 -1.99 -29.44
C THR A 37 2.69 -2.89 -28.32
N MET A 38 3.38 -3.98 -28.63
CA MET A 38 3.95 -4.88 -27.64
C MET A 38 5.02 -4.17 -26.79
N LYS A 39 5.92 -3.42 -27.42
CA LYS A 39 6.93 -2.60 -26.73
C LYS A 39 6.30 -1.54 -25.84
N LYS A 40 5.18 -0.93 -26.27
CA LYS A 40 4.40 0.03 -25.47
C LYS A 40 3.80 -0.65 -24.24
N ARG A 41 3.14 -1.80 -24.41
CA ARG A 41 2.53 -2.56 -23.30
C ARG A 41 3.57 -3.00 -22.26
N SER A 42 4.76 -3.44 -22.68
CA SER A 42 5.82 -3.81 -21.72
C SER A 42 6.27 -2.62 -20.86
N LYS A 43 6.45 -1.44 -21.47
CA LYS A 43 6.82 -0.22 -20.74
C LYS A 43 5.70 0.28 -19.83
N GLU A 44 4.46 0.17 -20.30
CA GLU A 44 3.28 0.54 -19.54
C GLU A 44 3.08 -0.38 -18.33
N GLY A 45 3.22 -1.69 -18.50
CA GLY A 45 3.15 -2.66 -17.40
C GLY A 45 4.25 -2.45 -16.34
N TYR A 46 5.46 -2.08 -16.74
CA TYR A 46 6.52 -1.73 -15.78
C TYR A 46 6.18 -0.47 -14.98
N ARG A 47 5.68 0.58 -15.65
CA ARG A 47 5.24 1.81 -14.97
C ARG A 47 4.08 1.55 -14.01
N ASP A 48 3.11 0.75 -14.44
CA ASP A 48 1.94 0.36 -13.66
C ASP A 48 2.35 -0.47 -12.43
N GLY A 49 3.26 -1.43 -12.60
CA GLY A 49 3.81 -2.22 -11.49
C GLY A 49 4.54 -1.38 -10.45
N ILE A 50 5.33 -0.38 -10.87
CA ILE A 50 5.98 0.56 -9.94
C ILE A 50 4.93 1.38 -9.18
N GLU A 51 3.92 1.88 -9.88
CA GLU A 51 2.91 2.72 -9.25
C GLU A 51 2.05 1.93 -8.26
N ALA A 52 1.62 0.73 -8.65
CA ALA A 52 0.91 -0.20 -7.77
C ALA A 52 1.75 -0.56 -6.53
N GLY A 53 3.07 -0.78 -6.70
CA GLY A 53 3.97 -1.04 -5.58
C GLY A 53 4.06 0.13 -4.60
N LYS A 54 4.15 1.37 -5.11
CA LYS A 54 4.16 2.58 -4.27
C LYS A 54 2.84 2.75 -3.52
N GLU A 55 1.72 2.56 -4.20
CA GLU A 55 0.39 2.67 -3.60
C GLU A 55 0.20 1.63 -2.49
N LEU A 56 0.61 0.38 -2.72
CA LEU A 56 0.56 -0.67 -1.71
C LEU A 56 1.42 -0.35 -0.49
N ALA A 57 2.66 0.10 -0.70
CA ALA A 57 3.56 0.48 0.39
C ALA A 57 3.01 1.67 1.19
N LEU A 58 2.44 2.67 0.51
CA LEU A 58 1.81 3.83 1.14
C LEU A 58 0.59 3.41 1.98
N GLN A 59 -0.26 2.55 1.44
CA GLN A 59 -1.47 2.09 2.13
C GLN A 59 -1.11 1.27 3.37
N GLU A 60 -0.09 0.41 3.29
CA GLU A 60 0.36 -0.37 4.45
C GLU A 60 0.93 0.53 5.54
N GLY A 61 1.78 1.51 5.17
CA GLY A 61 2.28 2.51 6.12
C GLY A 61 1.17 3.33 6.77
N PHE A 62 0.15 3.73 6.00
CA PHE A 62 -1.03 4.40 6.52
C PHE A 62 -1.81 3.53 7.50
N ASN A 63 -2.10 2.27 7.12
CA ASN A 63 -2.85 1.34 7.96
C ASN A 63 -2.13 1.07 9.29
N GLN A 64 -0.80 0.90 9.26
CA GLN A 64 0.02 0.70 10.43
C GLN A 64 0.00 1.95 11.34
N GLY A 65 0.27 3.12 10.78
CA GLY A 65 0.26 4.38 11.52
C GLY A 65 -1.12 4.69 12.11
N TYR A 66 -2.19 4.46 11.35
CA TYR A 66 -3.56 4.64 11.80
C TYR A 66 -3.89 3.70 12.97
N ARG A 67 -3.54 2.41 12.87
CA ARG A 67 -3.79 1.43 13.94
C ARG A 67 -3.10 1.84 15.24
N GLN A 68 -1.81 2.16 15.17
CA GLN A 68 -1.02 2.55 16.35
C GLN A 68 -1.51 3.86 16.95
N GLY A 69 -1.75 4.88 16.11
CA GLY A 69 -2.26 6.16 16.56
C GLY A 69 -3.65 6.07 17.18
N ALA A 70 -4.54 5.30 16.57
CA ALA A 70 -5.89 5.07 17.09
C ALA A 70 -5.85 4.31 18.43
N GLU A 71 -5.08 3.22 18.53
CA GLU A 71 -4.97 2.42 19.75
C GLU A 71 -4.51 3.28 20.95
N LEU A 72 -3.53 4.16 20.74
CA LEU A 72 -3.02 5.04 21.80
C LEU A 72 -3.96 6.20 22.12
N MET A 73 -4.67 6.75 21.12
CA MET A 73 -5.48 7.96 21.27
C MET A 73 -6.91 7.67 21.75
N VAL A 74 -7.45 6.46 21.51
CA VAL A 74 -8.83 6.09 21.90
C VAL A 74 -9.06 6.31 23.39
N THR A 75 -8.15 5.86 24.25
CA THR A 75 -8.33 5.99 25.70
C THR A 75 -8.29 7.47 26.14
N CYS A 76 -7.41 8.28 25.53
CA CYS A 76 -7.37 9.73 25.79
C CYS A 76 -8.70 10.41 25.39
N GLY A 77 -9.22 10.05 24.22
CA GLY A 77 -10.52 10.53 23.74
C GLY A 77 -11.68 10.12 24.64
N GLN A 78 -11.66 8.89 25.17
CA GLN A 78 -12.66 8.43 26.15
C GLN A 78 -12.59 9.23 27.45
N PHE A 79 -11.40 9.45 28.02
CA PHE A 79 -11.26 10.28 29.23
C PHE A 79 -11.73 11.72 28.99
N ARG A 80 -11.38 12.34 27.86
CA ARG A 80 -11.90 13.66 27.51
C ARG A 80 -13.42 13.66 27.37
N GLY A 81 -13.99 12.65 26.71
CA GLY A 81 -15.44 12.52 26.55
C GLY A 81 -16.14 12.44 27.90
N THR A 82 -15.69 11.53 28.77
CA THR A 82 -16.26 11.32 30.10
C THR A 82 -16.08 12.53 31.00
N LEU A 83 -14.90 13.16 31.03
CA LEU A 83 -14.67 14.37 31.82
C LEU A 83 -15.50 15.56 31.34
N ASN A 84 -15.68 15.74 30.03
CA ASN A 84 -16.55 16.79 29.49
C ASN A 84 -18.04 16.53 29.76
N ALA A 85 -18.47 15.26 29.76
CA ALA A 85 -19.81 14.88 30.17
C ALA A 85 -20.04 15.19 31.66
N LEU A 86 -19.08 14.83 32.52
CA LEU A 86 -19.10 15.18 33.95
C LEU A 86 -19.10 16.69 34.18
N LEU A 87 -18.29 17.45 33.42
CA LEU A 87 -18.25 18.90 33.48
C LEU A 87 -19.63 19.51 33.16
N SER A 88 -20.25 19.04 32.08
CA SER A 88 -21.58 19.49 31.65
C SER A 88 -22.65 19.16 32.68
N TRP A 89 -22.59 17.96 33.27
CA TRP A 89 -23.49 17.55 34.34
C TRP A 89 -23.30 18.40 35.60
N CYS A 90 -22.06 18.71 35.99
CA CYS A 90 -21.78 19.57 37.14
C CYS A 90 -22.31 20.99 36.94
N HIS A 91 -22.18 21.57 35.74
CA HIS A 91 -22.75 22.88 35.40
C HIS A 91 -24.28 22.90 35.56
N LEU A 92 -24.97 21.84 35.17
CA LEU A 92 -26.44 21.75 35.26
C LEU A 92 -26.92 21.56 36.70
N ASN A 93 -26.14 20.91 37.55
CA ASN A 93 -26.52 20.57 38.93
C ASN A 93 -25.92 21.50 40.00
N GLY A 94 -25.19 22.55 39.60
CA GLY A 94 -24.63 23.56 40.52
C GLY A 94 -23.46 23.06 41.38
N HIS A 95 -22.70 22.07 40.88
CA HIS A 95 -21.54 21.50 41.58
C HIS A 95 -20.24 22.26 41.26
N ASP A 96 -20.19 23.55 41.57
CA ASP A 96 -19.07 24.44 41.20
C ASP A 96 -17.72 24.03 41.81
N SER A 97 -17.74 23.38 42.97
CA SER A 97 -16.54 22.89 43.66
C SER A 97 -15.80 21.78 42.92
N SER A 98 -16.48 21.06 42.01
CA SER A 98 -15.91 19.96 41.23
C SER A 98 -15.40 20.41 39.86
N LEU A 99 -15.82 21.60 39.39
CA LEU A 99 -15.45 22.12 38.06
C LEU A 99 -13.95 22.38 37.94
N SER A 100 -13.33 22.96 38.97
CA SER A 100 -11.89 23.23 38.96
C SER A 100 -11.08 21.92 38.89
N LYS A 101 -11.53 20.88 39.58
CA LYS A 101 -10.92 19.55 39.54
C LYS A 101 -11.06 18.91 38.17
N ILE A 102 -12.26 18.95 37.57
CA ILE A 102 -12.50 18.38 36.22
C ILE A 102 -11.67 19.12 35.17
N ASN A 103 -11.59 20.45 35.22
CA ASN A 103 -10.76 21.23 34.30
C ASN A 103 -9.27 20.90 34.47
N HIS A 104 -8.80 20.68 35.69
CA HIS A 104 -7.43 20.24 35.92
C HIS A 104 -7.17 18.85 35.33
N LEU A 105 -8.09 17.90 35.48
CA LEU A 105 -7.98 16.58 34.86
C LEU A 105 -7.98 16.66 33.33
N LEU A 106 -8.81 17.53 32.74
CA LEU A 106 -8.82 17.78 31.30
C LEU A 106 -7.48 18.35 30.79
N ASP A 107 -6.86 19.27 31.53
CA ASP A 107 -5.51 19.78 31.20
C ASP A 107 -4.44 18.68 31.27
N VAL A 108 -4.50 17.81 32.28
CA VAL A 108 -3.60 16.66 32.40
C VAL A 108 -3.75 15.69 31.23
N VAL A 109 -4.99 15.37 30.83
CA VAL A 109 -5.24 14.52 29.65
C VAL A 109 -4.74 15.19 28.37
N GLY A 110 -4.97 16.49 28.20
CA GLY A 110 -4.47 17.23 27.03
C GLY A 110 -2.94 17.22 26.93
N LYS A 111 -2.23 17.35 28.04
CA LYS A 111 -0.75 17.22 28.08
C LYS A 111 -0.30 15.81 27.71
N HIS A 112 -1.00 14.79 28.19
CA HIS A 112 -0.70 13.40 27.84
C HIS A 112 -0.93 13.14 26.35
N GLU A 113 -2.00 13.68 25.75
CA GLU A 113 -2.24 13.61 24.30
C GLU A 113 -1.08 14.22 23.51
N GLU A 114 -0.58 15.39 23.92
CA GLU A 114 0.53 16.05 23.25
C GLU A 114 1.85 15.25 23.37
N ASP A 115 2.09 14.64 24.53
CA ASP A 115 3.24 13.74 24.74
C ASP A 115 3.15 12.50 23.84
N VAL A 116 1.96 11.93 23.68
CA VAL A 116 1.71 10.80 22.78
C VAL A 116 1.96 11.19 21.32
N LEU A 117 1.50 12.37 20.90
CA LEU A 117 1.75 12.87 19.54
C LEU A 117 3.24 13.12 19.27
N LYS A 118 3.96 13.70 20.24
CA LYS A 118 5.41 13.90 20.13
C LYS A 118 6.15 12.58 19.97
N TYR A 119 5.76 11.57 20.74
CA TYR A 119 6.32 10.23 20.63
C TYR A 119 6.06 9.60 19.26
N LEU A 120 4.81 9.62 18.78
CA LEU A 120 4.46 9.08 17.47
C LEU A 120 5.25 9.72 16.32
N ASN A 121 5.47 11.03 16.38
CA ASN A 121 6.28 11.74 15.39
C ASN A 121 7.77 11.36 15.46
N SER A 122 8.29 10.99 16.63
CA SER A 122 9.71 10.58 16.79
C SER A 122 10.01 9.15 16.28
N ILE A 123 9.01 8.27 16.22
CA ILE A 123 9.17 6.89 15.71
C ILE A 123 9.39 6.87 14.19
N GLN A 124 8.99 7.93 13.48
CA GLN A 124 9.03 8.00 12.02
C GLN A 124 10.45 8.21 11.44
N GLU A 125 11.48 8.42 12.27
CA GLU A 125 12.83 8.61 11.77
C GLU A 125 13.50 7.29 11.35
N GLN A 126 13.53 7.09 10.02
CA GLN A 126 14.46 6.32 9.18
C GLN A 126 13.96 4.96 8.66
N PRO A 127 13.61 4.84 7.37
CA PRO A 127 13.86 3.60 6.65
C PRO A 127 15.38 3.45 6.52
N HIS A 128 15.95 2.41 7.13
CA HIS A 128 17.37 2.13 7.01
C HIS A 128 17.69 1.85 5.54
N LEU A 129 18.64 2.60 4.98
CA LEU A 129 19.10 2.45 3.59
C LEU A 129 19.56 1.01 3.25
N GLY A 130 19.90 0.21 4.27
CA GLY A 130 20.20 -1.21 4.12
C GLY A 130 19.02 -2.04 3.60
N ASP A 131 17.80 -1.77 4.06
CA ASP A 131 16.62 -2.52 3.64
C ASP A 131 16.32 -2.27 2.16
N ILE A 132 16.52 -1.02 1.70
CA ILE A 132 16.35 -0.64 0.28
C ILE A 132 17.41 -1.32 -0.60
N LEU A 133 18.65 -1.44 -0.11
CA LEU A 133 19.75 -2.03 -0.87
C LEU A 133 19.53 -3.53 -1.10
N ASP A 134 19.04 -4.25 -0.10
CA ASP A 134 18.71 -5.68 -0.22
C ASP A 134 17.58 -5.93 -1.23
N PHE A 135 16.55 -5.06 -1.27
CA PHE A 135 15.49 -5.15 -2.29
C PHE A 135 16.01 -4.88 -3.71
N VAL A 136 16.88 -3.88 -3.88
CA VAL A 136 17.45 -3.55 -5.20
C VAL A 136 18.35 -4.69 -5.70
N GLN A 137 19.01 -5.42 -4.81
CA GLN A 137 19.91 -6.51 -5.17
C GLN A 137 19.16 -7.80 -5.56
N ASP A 138 17.91 -7.98 -5.11
CA ASP A 138 17.03 -9.11 -5.51
C ASP A 138 16.27 -8.84 -6.83
N MET A 139 16.20 -7.59 -7.26
CA MET A 139 15.81 -7.25 -8.63
C MET A 139 16.98 -7.57 -9.55
N ASP A 140 17.04 -8.78 -10.10
CA ASP A 140 18.02 -9.21 -11.11
C ASP A 140 17.90 -8.37 -12.40
N LEU A 141 18.43 -7.14 -12.35
CA LEU A 141 18.49 -6.16 -13.44
C LEU A 141 19.63 -6.48 -14.43
N SER A 142 20.08 -7.73 -14.49
CA SER A 142 21.08 -8.12 -15.47
C SER A 142 20.45 -8.09 -16.87
N ASP A 143 20.65 -6.97 -17.57
CA ASP A 143 20.43 -6.83 -19.01
C ASP A 143 21.42 -7.74 -19.77
N THR A 144 21.17 -9.05 -19.73
CA THR A 144 21.74 -10.01 -20.67
C THR A 144 20.62 -10.68 -21.42
N ALA A 145 19.92 -9.88 -22.23
CA ALA A 145 19.29 -10.42 -23.42
C ALA A 145 20.39 -11.12 -24.23
N PRO A 146 20.28 -12.43 -24.51
CA PRO A 146 21.27 -13.10 -25.34
C PRO A 146 21.29 -12.39 -26.71
N ALA A 147 22.49 -11.93 -27.08
CA ALA A 147 22.74 -11.34 -28.39
C ALA A 147 22.15 -12.24 -29.48
N GLY A 148 21.42 -11.60 -30.40
CA GLY A 148 20.64 -12.26 -31.45
C GLY A 148 21.40 -13.42 -32.08
N THR A 149 20.80 -14.60 -32.01
CA THR A 149 21.13 -15.68 -32.92
C THR A 149 20.19 -15.52 -34.11
N ASP A 150 20.75 -15.21 -35.27
CA ASP A 150 20.03 -15.12 -36.54
C ASP A 150 19.15 -16.35 -36.74
N CYS A 151 17.84 -16.14 -36.85
CA CYS A 151 16.89 -17.18 -37.17
C CYS A 151 16.84 -17.36 -38.70
N ASP A 152 17.64 -18.30 -39.20
CA ASP A 152 17.49 -18.82 -40.56
C ASP A 152 16.20 -19.64 -40.65
N ALA A 153 15.31 -19.20 -41.52
CA ALA A 153 13.98 -19.76 -41.70
C ALA A 153 14.03 -20.92 -42.70
N THR A 154 14.17 -22.17 -42.25
CA THR A 154 13.54 -23.30 -42.95
C THR A 154 13.40 -24.53 -42.04
N LYS A 155 12.17 -24.84 -41.63
CA LYS A 155 11.44 -26.08 -41.99
C LYS A 155 10.23 -26.30 -41.08
N ALA A 156 9.10 -26.50 -41.75
CA ALA A 156 7.80 -26.86 -41.21
C ALA A 156 7.83 -28.15 -40.38
N GLY A 157 6.99 -28.22 -39.35
CA GLY A 157 6.71 -29.49 -38.66
C GLY A 157 5.85 -29.39 -37.40
N LYS A 158 4.52 -29.48 -37.59
CA LYS A 158 3.49 -30.06 -36.70
C LYS A 158 3.14 -29.39 -35.36
N TYR A 159 1.86 -29.03 -35.29
CA TYR A 159 0.98 -28.93 -34.13
C TYR A 159 1.25 -29.99 -33.05
N GLU A 160 1.26 -29.57 -31.78
CA GLU A 160 0.35 -30.11 -30.75
C GLU A 160 -0.09 -28.99 -29.80
N HIS A 161 -1.40 -28.85 -29.65
CA HIS A 161 -2.05 -27.98 -28.70
C HIS A 161 -2.33 -28.83 -27.45
N THR A 162 -1.54 -28.65 -26.39
CA THR A 162 -1.84 -29.24 -25.08
C THR A 162 -1.89 -28.11 -24.07
N GLY A 163 -3.11 -27.76 -23.68
CA GLY A 163 -3.33 -26.78 -22.64
C GLY A 163 -2.83 -27.26 -21.29
N SER A 164 -2.37 -26.34 -20.46
CA SER A 164 -2.64 -26.40 -19.03
C SER A 164 -2.64 -25.00 -18.44
N CYS A 165 -3.82 -24.64 -17.98
CA CYS A 165 -4.05 -23.64 -16.95
C CYS A 165 -3.04 -23.74 -15.80
N GLY A 166 -2.73 -22.59 -15.19
CA GLY A 166 -2.37 -22.50 -13.79
C GLY A 166 -0.88 -22.50 -13.48
N LYS A 167 -0.36 -21.32 -13.15
CA LYS A 167 0.40 -21.10 -11.91
C LYS A 167 0.60 -19.60 -11.70
N THR A 168 -0.33 -19.01 -10.96
CA THR A 168 -0.05 -17.95 -10.00
C THR A 168 1.22 -18.32 -9.24
N CYS A 169 2.33 -17.62 -9.49
CA CYS A 169 3.54 -17.79 -8.70
C CYS A 169 3.44 -16.91 -7.44
N CYS A 170 2.41 -17.17 -6.63
CA CYS A 170 2.49 -16.92 -5.20
C CYS A 170 3.50 -17.96 -4.67
N ARG A 171 4.77 -17.56 -4.56
CA ARG A 171 5.79 -18.42 -3.97
C ARG A 171 5.68 -18.34 -2.46
N ASN A 172 4.72 -19.07 -1.92
CA ASN A 172 4.67 -19.40 -0.50
C ASN A 172 5.79 -20.43 -0.26
N LYS A 173 6.96 -19.99 0.18
CA LYS A 173 7.86 -20.89 0.91
C LYS A 173 7.37 -20.90 2.35
N GLY A 174 6.74 -22.00 2.74
CA GLY A 174 6.54 -22.36 4.13
C GLY A 174 7.90 -22.48 4.83
N LYS A 175 8.32 -21.38 5.43
CA LYS A 175 8.66 -21.38 6.84
C LYS A 175 7.66 -20.48 7.53
N ASP A 176 7.20 -20.93 8.67
CA ASP A 176 6.26 -20.26 9.55
C ASP A 176 6.92 -19.02 10.18
N ASP A 177 7.42 -18.13 9.35
CA ASP A 177 7.91 -16.82 9.73
C ASP A 177 6.87 -15.86 9.18
N SER A 178 5.68 -15.91 9.80
CA SER A 178 4.87 -14.71 9.90
C SER A 178 5.87 -13.65 10.35
N LEU A 179 6.23 -12.70 9.47
CA LEU A 179 6.78 -11.43 9.88
C LEU A 179 5.64 -10.74 10.63
N GLN A 180 5.33 -11.27 11.82
CA GLN A 180 5.08 -10.47 12.97
C GLN A 180 6.29 -9.55 13.02
N SER A 181 6.18 -8.44 12.29
CA SER A 181 6.56 -7.18 12.90
C SER A 181 5.69 -7.14 14.16
N GLU A 182 6.17 -7.81 15.22
CA GLU A 182 6.14 -7.26 16.55
C GLU A 182 6.83 -5.91 16.39
N CYS A 183 6.09 -4.94 15.84
CA CYS A 183 6.35 -3.55 16.08
C CYS A 183 6.26 -3.50 17.58
N SER A 184 7.46 -3.54 18.16
CA SER A 184 7.75 -3.77 19.55
C SER A 184 6.64 -3.10 20.33
N LYS A 185 5.95 -3.88 21.17
CA LYS A 185 5.00 -3.39 22.16
C LYS A 185 5.80 -2.49 23.09
N ALA A 186 6.12 -1.30 22.59
CA ALA A 186 6.99 -0.33 23.19
C ALA A 186 6.12 0.20 24.30
N LYS A 187 6.36 -0.37 25.49
CA LYS A 187 5.77 0.12 26.72
C LYS A 187 6.08 1.60 26.72
N PHE A 188 5.04 2.43 26.54
CA PHE A 188 5.10 3.84 26.84
C PHE A 188 5.81 3.93 28.18
N GLY A 189 7.01 4.51 28.17
CA GLY A 189 7.88 4.50 29.33
C GLY A 189 7.07 5.04 30.50
N THR A 190 6.83 4.18 31.50
CA THR A 190 6.21 4.56 32.77
C THR A 190 7.20 5.51 33.43
N ASN A 191 7.22 6.77 33.01
CA ASN A 191 7.93 7.83 33.70
C ASN A 191 7.15 8.05 34.99
N PRO A 192 7.71 7.70 36.17
CA PRO A 192 6.99 7.76 37.44
C PRO A 192 6.63 9.20 37.86
N GLU A 193 7.15 10.21 37.17
CA GLU A 193 6.95 11.63 37.50
C GLU A 193 5.82 12.31 36.72
N ARG A 194 5.28 11.71 35.64
CA ARG A 194 4.18 12.31 34.89
C ARG A 194 2.84 11.68 35.28
N PRO A 195 1.81 12.47 35.59
CA PRO A 195 0.48 11.94 35.87
C PRO A 195 0.03 11.09 34.68
N THR A 196 -0.03 9.78 34.91
CA THR A 196 -0.36 8.80 33.89
C THR A 196 -1.88 8.73 33.75
N LEU A 197 -2.38 8.21 32.62
CA LEU A 197 -3.80 7.92 32.43
C LEU A 197 -4.41 7.12 33.60
N ALA A 198 -3.64 6.23 34.22
CA ALA A 198 -4.02 5.49 35.43
C ALA A 198 -4.33 6.42 36.62
N TRP A 199 -3.53 7.48 36.82
CA TRP A 199 -3.81 8.47 37.85
C TRP A 199 -5.08 9.27 37.51
N VAL A 200 -5.27 9.67 36.25
CA VAL A 200 -6.50 10.35 35.81
C VAL A 200 -7.73 9.47 36.05
N LYS A 201 -7.62 8.17 35.80
CA LYS A 201 -8.67 7.17 36.08
C LYS A 201 -9.05 7.14 37.55
N GLU A 202 -8.07 7.02 38.44
CA GLU A 202 -8.28 7.03 39.89
C GLU A 202 -8.96 8.32 40.36
N GLN A 203 -8.49 9.48 39.88
CA GLN A 203 -9.10 10.76 40.22
C GLN A 203 -10.52 10.89 39.68
N THR A 204 -10.80 10.37 38.49
CA THR A 204 -12.13 10.40 37.88
C THR A 204 -13.09 9.51 38.66
N MET A 205 -12.67 8.32 39.09
CA MET A 205 -13.48 7.44 39.94
C MET A 205 -13.83 8.12 41.27
N TRP A 206 -12.83 8.71 41.93
CA TRP A 206 -13.07 9.44 43.17
C TRP A 206 -14.05 10.60 42.97
N LEU A 207 -13.94 11.33 41.86
CA LEU A 207 -14.86 12.42 41.53
C LEU A 207 -16.29 11.92 41.29
N VAL A 208 -16.47 10.78 40.60
CA VAL A 208 -17.78 10.15 40.38
C VAL A 208 -18.42 9.71 41.71
N GLU A 209 -17.64 9.16 42.64
CA GLU A 209 -18.10 8.81 43.99
C GLU A 209 -18.52 10.04 44.78
N GLN A 210 -17.72 11.11 44.76
CA GLN A 210 -18.02 12.35 45.48
C GLN A 210 -19.28 13.05 44.96
N LEU A 211 -19.57 12.93 43.67
CA LEU A 211 -20.78 13.48 43.05
C LEU A 211 -22.03 12.60 43.28
N GLY A 212 -21.88 11.41 43.88
CA GLY A 212 -22.98 10.50 44.14
C GLY A 212 -23.63 9.95 42.86
N LEU A 213 -22.86 9.83 41.78
CA LEU A 213 -23.34 9.31 40.50
C LEU A 213 -23.58 7.80 40.55
N SER A 214 -24.33 7.27 39.58
CA SER A 214 -24.72 5.85 39.56
C SER A 214 -23.51 4.92 39.49
N LEU A 215 -23.70 3.69 40.00
CA LEU A 215 -22.69 2.62 39.94
C LEU A 215 -22.27 2.30 38.49
N ASP A 216 -23.18 2.46 37.53
CA ASP A 216 -22.91 2.26 36.10
C ASP A 216 -21.83 3.23 35.57
N MET A 217 -21.82 4.47 36.07
CA MET A 217 -20.79 5.46 35.70
C MET A 217 -19.43 5.09 36.28
N LEU A 218 -19.40 4.55 37.49
CA LEU A 218 -18.18 4.07 38.13
C LEU A 218 -17.60 2.87 37.38
N HIS A 219 -18.46 1.92 37.01
CA HIS A 219 -18.08 0.77 36.18
C HIS A 219 -17.60 1.20 34.79
N HIS A 220 -18.23 2.20 34.18
CA HIS A 220 -17.78 2.76 32.90
C HIS A 220 -16.36 3.32 33.01
N VAL A 221 -16.07 4.15 34.02
CA VAL A 221 -14.72 4.69 34.24
C VAL A 221 -13.70 3.58 34.57
N GLN A 222 -14.13 2.51 35.24
CA GLN A 222 -13.27 1.35 35.52
C GLN A 222 -12.87 0.58 34.26
N GLN A 223 -13.67 0.62 33.19
CA GLN A 223 -13.39 -0.05 31.92
C GLN A 223 -12.48 0.76 30.99
N LEU A 224 -12.26 2.05 31.26
CA LEU A 224 -11.31 2.92 30.56
C LEU A 224 -9.86 2.59 30.94
#